data_AF-A0A3D2CLI6-F1
#
_entry.id   AF-A0A3D2CLI6-F1
#
_cell.length_a   1.000
_cell.length_b   1.000
_cell.length_c   1.000
_cell.angle_alpha   90.00
_cell.angle_beta   90.00
_cell.angle_gamma   90.00
#
_symmetry.space_group_name_H-M   'P 1'
#
loop_
_entity.id
_entity.type
_entity.pdbx_description
1 polymer ?
#
loop_
_entity_poly.entity_id
_entity_poly.type
_entity_poly.pdbx_seq_one_letter_code
_entity_poly.pdbx_strand_id
1 'polypeptide(L)'
;MSGVDIAPTITGWADVAYTADGQSLKPLVEGVETDHAPVYAETFFPLLHFGWSPMAMAQDATVRREEGARITVVQWVDGTVSPKVDLLAEVVEQWQGDALPEPAALDAETTAALEALGYVTTTVTPPEDPPDPRDRIESLSALHAAETLPPSARMARLLDLVEREPDMVDAAISLSLVQAELGQVDAARATTRRVLQRWPDHPTALFNAAAMALDASDGNEALLLARRLLALNDQDARGWRIVVAVHALQGDVDSMRDAAREGLAVAADDPNLHYLLALAETQGGDPDQGIVHLEAARRHGSEAPDLDLWLGVAHERAGRIDEATVHYQTATRTMPHDARPWAMAGWMLYKADRCEEAWPFLVNLLKRGAGKDPKVAEASSRCRDAVQAKGR
;
A
#
# COMPACT_ATOMS: atom_id res chain seq x y z
N MET A 1 33.11 14.45 16.59
CA MET A 1 32.51 15.70 16.09
C MET A 1 31.54 15.27 15.01
N SER A 2 30.25 15.47 15.23
CA SER A 2 29.17 15.05 14.33
C SER A 2 29.02 16.04 13.18
N GLY A 3 28.69 15.56 11.99
CA GLY A 3 28.36 16.39 10.83
C GLY A 3 27.13 17.25 11.02
N VAL A 4 26.83 18.03 9.99
CA VAL A 4 25.61 18.84 9.91
C VAL A 4 24.38 17.93 9.85
N ASP A 5 23.34 18.22 10.64
CA ASP A 5 22.10 17.43 10.67
C ASP A 5 20.84 18.33 10.64
N ILE A 6 19.79 17.85 9.97
CA ILE A 6 18.47 18.47 9.85
C ILE A 6 17.75 18.50 11.21
N ALA A 7 17.86 17.46 12.03
CA ALA A 7 17.14 17.39 13.31
C ALA A 7 17.57 18.48 14.34
N PRO A 8 18.88 18.70 14.63
CA PRO A 8 19.32 19.83 15.44
C PRO A 8 19.10 21.19 14.75
N THR A 9 18.94 21.21 13.41
CA THR A 9 18.54 22.42 12.69
C THR A 9 17.10 22.79 13.01
N ILE A 10 16.14 21.90 12.78
CA ILE A 10 14.71 22.16 12.99
C ILE A 10 14.43 22.50 14.45
N THR A 11 15.00 21.73 15.38
CA THR A 11 14.78 21.91 16.81
C THR A 11 15.37 23.23 17.32
N GLY A 12 16.49 23.67 16.77
CA GLY A 12 17.05 25.01 17.04
C GLY A 12 16.17 26.17 16.56
N TRP A 13 15.34 25.97 15.52
CA TRP A 13 14.34 26.97 15.08
C TRP A 13 13.02 26.86 15.86
N ALA A 14 12.67 25.64 16.29
CA ALA A 14 11.46 25.38 17.07
C ALA A 14 11.62 25.65 18.58
N ASP A 15 12.84 25.97 19.04
CA ASP A 15 13.20 26.15 20.46
C ASP A 15 12.86 24.92 21.31
N VAL A 16 13.04 23.73 20.73
CA VAL A 16 12.80 22.44 21.37
C VAL A 16 14.13 21.85 21.80
N ALA A 17 14.24 21.42 23.05
CA ALA A 17 15.42 20.71 23.53
C ALA A 17 15.59 19.39 22.77
N TYR A 18 16.72 19.23 22.07
CA TYR A 18 17.04 18.04 21.31
C TYR A 18 18.47 17.60 21.61
N THR A 19 18.62 16.36 22.05
CA THR A 19 19.92 15.75 22.35
C THR A 19 20.12 14.57 21.42
N ALA A 20 20.73 14.84 20.27
CA ALA A 20 21.30 13.82 19.40
C ALA A 20 22.63 14.33 18.84
N ASP A 21 23.36 13.44 18.19
CA ASP A 21 24.56 13.79 17.44
C ASP A 21 24.17 14.67 16.24
N GLY A 22 24.91 15.74 15.98
CA GLY A 22 24.69 16.62 14.81
C GLY A 22 24.91 18.11 15.12
N GLN A 23 25.42 18.88 14.14
CA GLN A 23 25.50 20.34 14.21
C GLN A 23 24.31 20.99 13.50
N SER A 24 23.76 22.04 14.11
CA SER A 24 22.66 22.83 13.54
C SER A 24 23.15 23.70 12.37
N LEU A 25 22.39 23.77 11.27
CA LEU A 25 22.59 24.71 10.17
C LEU A 25 22.11 26.13 10.49
N LYS A 26 21.40 26.34 11.61
CA LYS A 26 20.83 27.64 11.96
C LYS A 26 21.86 28.80 11.92
N PRO A 27 23.09 28.67 12.45
CA PRO A 27 24.09 29.73 12.37
C PRO A 27 24.48 30.08 10.92
N LEU A 28 24.64 29.09 10.04
CA LEU A 28 24.91 29.30 8.61
C LEU A 28 23.77 30.07 7.93
N VAL A 29 22.51 29.71 8.22
CA VAL A 29 21.33 30.41 7.68
C VAL A 29 21.26 31.86 8.19
N GLU A 30 21.70 32.10 9.42
CA GLU A 30 21.76 33.43 10.05
C GLU A 30 23.00 34.24 9.62
N GLY A 31 23.83 33.72 8.71
CA GLY A 31 25.00 34.40 8.17
C GLY A 31 26.21 34.41 9.12
N VAL A 32 26.21 33.54 10.13
CA VAL A 32 27.36 33.30 10.99
C VAL A 32 28.34 32.38 10.26
N GLU A 33 29.59 32.81 10.15
CA GLU A 33 30.66 32.00 9.60
C GLU A 33 30.92 30.82 10.55
N THR A 34 30.73 29.60 10.06
CA THR A 34 31.00 28.37 10.79
C THR A 34 32.25 27.70 10.23
N ASP A 35 32.91 26.88 11.04
CA ASP A 35 33.91 25.95 10.51
C ASP A 35 33.27 25.12 9.39
N HIS A 36 33.95 24.98 8.25
CA HIS A 36 33.50 24.21 7.09
C HIS A 36 33.57 22.69 7.38
N ALA A 37 32.84 22.24 8.39
CA ALA A 37 32.71 20.83 8.70
C ALA A 37 32.20 20.08 7.46
N PRO A 38 32.72 18.89 7.18
CA PRO A 38 32.24 18.12 6.05
C PRO A 38 30.76 17.77 6.24
N VAL A 39 30.02 17.72 5.13
CA VAL A 39 28.65 17.24 5.06
C VAL A 39 28.69 15.79 4.61
N TYR A 40 27.79 14.96 5.15
CA TYR A 40 27.64 13.57 4.79
C TYR A 40 26.19 13.23 4.45
N ALA A 41 26.01 12.33 3.49
CA ALA A 41 24.73 11.74 3.17
C ALA A 41 24.93 10.30 2.70
N GLU A 42 24.02 9.42 3.06
CA GLU A 42 23.98 8.04 2.59
C GLU A 42 22.56 7.62 2.20
N THR A 43 22.46 6.59 1.37
CA THR A 43 21.18 5.98 1.01
C THR A 43 21.34 4.51 0.62
N PHE A 44 20.49 3.68 1.21
CA PHE A 44 20.31 2.27 0.83
C PHE A 44 19.20 2.08 -0.20
N PHE A 45 18.57 3.16 -0.67
CA PHE A 45 17.48 3.10 -1.64
C PHE A 45 17.85 2.28 -2.91
N PRO A 46 19.03 2.47 -3.54
CA PRO A 46 19.37 1.70 -4.73
C PRO A 46 19.50 0.20 -4.46
N LEU A 47 19.96 -0.17 -3.27
CA LEU A 47 20.08 -1.56 -2.85
C LEU A 47 18.71 -2.20 -2.66
N LEU A 48 17.85 -1.54 -1.88
CA LEU A 48 16.53 -2.07 -1.51
C LEU A 48 15.56 -2.16 -2.70
N HIS A 49 15.63 -1.20 -3.63
CA HIS A 49 14.70 -1.10 -4.74
C HIS A 49 15.22 -1.71 -6.05
N PHE A 50 16.54 -1.72 -6.25
CA PHE A 50 17.13 -2.08 -7.54
C PHE A 50 18.23 -3.13 -7.47
N GLY A 51 18.63 -3.57 -6.26
CA GLY A 51 19.76 -4.48 -6.08
C GLY A 51 21.11 -3.88 -6.45
N TRP A 52 21.21 -2.55 -6.47
CA TRP A 52 22.44 -1.81 -6.79
C TRP A 52 23.24 -1.46 -5.53
N SER A 53 24.47 -0.99 -5.68
CA SER A 53 25.28 -0.60 -4.53
C SER A 53 24.60 0.56 -3.78
N PRO A 54 24.61 0.54 -2.43
CA PRO A 54 24.23 1.74 -1.67
C PRO A 54 25.15 2.90 -2.05
N MET A 55 24.71 4.13 -1.76
CA MET A 55 25.51 5.32 -2.04
C MET A 55 25.82 6.06 -0.76
N ALA A 56 27.03 6.59 -0.68
CA ALA A 56 27.42 7.55 0.35
C ALA A 56 28.16 8.73 -0.27
N MET A 57 28.12 9.87 0.39
CA MET A 57 28.76 11.09 -0.07
C MET A 57 29.31 11.85 1.12
N ALA A 58 30.56 12.30 1.03
CA ALA A 58 31.14 13.24 1.96
C ALA A 58 31.66 14.47 1.18
N GLN A 59 31.41 15.67 1.67
CA GLN A 59 31.81 16.90 0.99
C GLN A 59 32.32 17.95 1.97
N ASP A 60 33.46 18.57 1.66
CA ASP A 60 33.94 19.77 2.34
C ASP A 60 33.98 20.98 1.38
N ALA A 61 34.63 22.08 1.77
CA ALA A 61 34.74 23.28 0.94
C ALA A 61 35.58 23.08 -0.35
N THR A 62 36.33 21.98 -0.46
CA THR A 62 37.32 21.73 -1.51
C THR A 62 36.96 20.55 -2.40
N VAL A 63 36.44 19.46 -1.84
CA VAL A 63 36.19 18.22 -2.57
C VAL A 63 34.88 17.57 -2.15
N ARG A 64 34.32 16.78 -3.08
CA ARG A 64 33.23 15.85 -2.85
C ARG A 64 33.70 14.43 -3.14
N ARG A 65 33.61 13.55 -2.15
CA ARG A 65 33.78 12.11 -2.25
C ARG A 65 32.41 11.46 -2.44
N GLU A 66 32.30 10.60 -3.44
CA GLU A 66 31.11 9.79 -3.72
C GLU A 66 31.50 8.32 -3.68
N GLU A 67 30.82 7.55 -2.83
CA GLU A 67 30.96 6.11 -2.70
C GLU A 67 29.74 5.39 -3.28
N GLY A 68 30.02 4.22 -3.83
CA GLY A 68 29.10 3.24 -4.41
C GLY A 68 29.93 2.00 -4.73
N ALA A 69 29.59 1.26 -5.79
CA ALA A 69 30.48 0.20 -6.28
C ALA A 69 31.83 0.74 -6.74
N ARG A 70 31.91 2.03 -7.11
CA ARG A 70 33.18 2.76 -7.26
C ARG A 70 33.25 3.98 -6.34
N ILE A 71 34.47 4.35 -5.98
CA ILE A 71 34.77 5.60 -5.28
C ILE A 71 35.21 6.65 -6.29
N THR A 72 34.71 7.88 -6.17
CA THR A 72 35.18 9.03 -6.96
C THR A 72 35.32 10.25 -6.07
N VAL A 73 36.40 11.00 -6.25
CA VAL A 73 36.60 12.28 -5.58
C VAL A 73 36.67 13.37 -6.64
N VAL A 74 35.84 14.40 -6.53
CA VAL A 74 35.81 15.55 -7.44
C VAL A 74 36.13 16.83 -6.69
N GLN A 75 36.83 17.75 -7.34
CA GLN A 75 37.00 19.12 -6.85
C GLN A 75 35.64 19.81 -6.86
N TRP A 76 35.26 20.41 -5.74
CA TRP A 76 33.94 21.04 -5.60
C TRP A 76 33.77 22.25 -6.53
N VAL A 77 34.85 23.00 -6.77
CA VAL A 77 34.81 24.27 -7.52
C VAL A 77 34.62 24.06 -9.02
N ASP A 78 35.27 23.07 -9.62
CA ASP A 78 35.29 22.89 -11.07
C ASP A 78 34.85 21.48 -11.55
N GLY A 79 34.52 20.58 -10.62
CA GLY A 79 34.07 19.23 -10.91
C GLY A 79 35.15 18.29 -11.44
N THR A 80 36.43 18.70 -11.44
CA THR A 80 37.51 17.85 -11.95
C THR A 80 37.76 16.67 -11.02
N VAL A 81 38.01 15.48 -11.60
CA VAL A 81 38.31 14.28 -10.82
C VAL A 81 39.68 14.40 -10.17
N SER A 82 39.72 14.26 -8.86
CA SER A 82 40.95 14.22 -8.08
C SER A 82 41.60 12.84 -8.17
N PRO A 83 42.92 12.73 -8.38
CA PRO A 83 43.63 11.45 -8.30
C PRO A 83 43.78 10.95 -6.86
N LYS A 84 43.51 11.79 -5.85
CA LYS A 84 43.58 11.42 -4.43
C LYS A 84 42.24 10.87 -3.97
N VAL A 85 42.09 9.55 -4.04
CA VAL A 85 40.87 8.84 -3.67
C VAL A 85 40.67 8.69 -2.17
N ASP A 86 41.66 8.99 -1.32
CA ASP A 86 41.53 8.83 0.14
C ASP A 86 40.95 10.08 0.83
N LEU A 87 40.76 11.18 0.09
CA LEU A 87 40.17 12.39 0.67
C LEU A 87 38.77 12.11 1.20
N LEU A 88 38.52 12.57 2.43
CA LEU A 88 37.28 12.40 3.19
C LEU A 88 36.90 10.93 3.50
N ALA A 89 37.81 9.95 3.33
CA ALA A 89 37.53 8.55 3.66
C ALA A 89 37.21 8.36 5.15
N GLU A 90 37.99 8.98 6.05
CA GLU A 90 37.75 8.91 7.50
C GLU A 90 36.38 9.49 7.90
N VAL A 91 35.87 10.49 7.16
CA VAL A 91 34.55 11.07 7.42
C VAL A 91 33.46 10.05 7.12
N VAL A 92 33.57 9.35 5.99
CA VAL A 92 32.61 8.30 5.64
C VAL A 92 32.69 7.16 6.64
N GLU A 93 33.89 6.63 6.94
CA GLU A 93 34.07 5.53 7.89
C GLU A 93 33.51 5.87 9.28
N GLN A 94 33.64 7.13 9.72
CA GLN A 94 33.15 7.56 11.02
C GLN A 94 31.64 7.75 11.08
N TRP A 95 31.01 8.20 10.00
CA TRP A 95 29.61 8.65 10.01
C TRP A 95 28.65 7.73 9.24
N GLN A 96 29.17 6.75 8.51
CA GLN A 96 28.35 5.73 7.87
C GLN A 96 27.53 4.98 8.89
N GLY A 97 26.23 4.83 8.59
CA GLY A 97 25.30 4.13 9.44
C GLY A 97 25.59 2.63 9.52
N ASP A 98 25.05 1.99 10.56
CA ASP A 98 25.07 0.55 10.68
C ASP A 98 24.39 -0.12 9.47
N ALA A 99 24.67 -1.41 9.27
CA ALA A 99 23.98 -2.22 8.27
C ALA A 99 22.45 -2.17 8.45
N LEU A 100 21.71 -2.50 7.38
CA LEU A 100 20.25 -2.59 7.42
C LEU A 100 19.78 -3.41 8.63
N PRO A 101 18.78 -2.94 9.38
CA PRO A 101 18.34 -3.59 10.61
C PRO A 101 17.83 -5.00 10.31
N GLU A 102 18.21 -5.96 11.15
CA GLU A 102 17.64 -7.30 11.07
C GLU A 102 16.17 -7.28 11.54
N PRO A 103 15.25 -7.87 10.77
CA PRO A 103 13.86 -7.93 11.17
C PRO A 103 13.66 -8.85 12.37
N ALA A 104 12.57 -8.63 13.10
CA ALA A 104 12.21 -9.51 14.21
C ALA A 104 12.02 -10.95 13.70
N ALA A 105 12.52 -11.91 14.48
CA ALA A 105 12.37 -13.32 14.15
C ALA A 105 10.89 -13.73 14.19
N LEU A 106 10.46 -14.48 13.18
CA LEU A 106 9.16 -15.15 13.20
C LEU A 106 9.19 -16.35 14.15
N ASP A 107 8.01 -16.75 14.62
CA ASP A 107 7.86 -18.01 15.33
C ASP A 107 8.17 -19.22 14.42
N ALA A 108 8.57 -20.34 15.01
CA ALA A 108 9.04 -21.50 14.28
C ALA A 108 7.97 -22.14 13.38
N GLU A 109 6.69 -22.00 13.73
CA GLU A 109 5.59 -22.55 12.95
C GLU A 109 5.37 -21.71 11.68
N THR A 110 5.31 -20.38 11.81
CA THR A 110 5.19 -19.46 10.68
C THR A 110 6.38 -19.60 9.73
N THR A 111 7.60 -19.73 10.26
CA THR A 111 8.82 -19.96 9.45
C THR A 111 8.71 -21.25 8.64
N ALA A 112 8.38 -22.38 9.28
CA ALA A 112 8.27 -23.67 8.59
C ALA A 112 7.15 -23.66 7.53
N ALA A 113 6.05 -22.95 7.78
CA ALA A 113 4.94 -22.84 6.84
C ALA A 113 5.32 -22.00 5.60
N LEU A 114 6.03 -20.88 5.78
CA LEU A 114 6.55 -20.07 4.68
C LEU A 114 7.55 -20.85 3.82
N GLU A 115 8.46 -21.58 4.44
CA GLU A 115 9.43 -22.44 3.75
C GLU A 115 8.74 -23.55 2.94
N ALA A 116 7.69 -24.17 3.48
CA ALA A 116 6.89 -25.17 2.78
C ALA A 116 6.17 -24.60 1.54
N LEU A 117 5.85 -23.30 1.55
CA LEU A 117 5.28 -22.56 0.40
C LEU A 117 6.36 -22.05 -0.57
N GLY A 118 7.64 -22.32 -0.29
CA GLY A 118 8.78 -21.96 -1.15
C GLY A 118 9.29 -20.53 -0.94
N TYR A 119 8.95 -19.90 0.18
CA TYR A 119 9.51 -18.62 0.61
C TYR A 119 10.81 -18.83 1.40
N VAL A 120 11.73 -17.88 1.25
CA VAL A 120 12.94 -17.80 2.08
C VAL A 120 12.59 -16.97 3.31
N THR A 121 13.10 -17.36 4.48
CA THR A 121 12.79 -16.71 5.78
C THR A 121 14.05 -16.12 6.43
N THR A 122 15.22 -16.46 5.91
CA THR A 122 16.52 -15.92 6.32
C THR A 122 16.82 -14.61 5.60
N THR A 123 17.44 -13.67 6.31
CA THR A 123 17.96 -12.43 5.72
C THR A 123 18.91 -12.74 4.56
N VAL A 124 18.67 -12.08 3.43
CA VAL A 124 19.52 -12.24 2.25
C VAL A 124 20.66 -11.25 2.30
N THR A 125 21.87 -11.76 2.15
CA THR A 125 23.07 -10.94 1.96
C THR A 125 22.94 -10.18 0.63
N PRO A 126 23.25 -8.86 0.61
CA PRO A 126 23.38 -8.09 -0.63
C PRO A 126 24.18 -8.85 -1.71
N PRO A 127 23.96 -8.58 -3.01
CA PRO A 127 24.82 -9.12 -4.05
C PRO A 127 26.31 -8.88 -3.71
N GLU A 128 27.19 -9.85 -3.99
CA GLU A 128 28.63 -9.72 -3.66
C GLU A 128 29.30 -8.53 -4.38
N ASP A 129 28.83 -8.18 -5.58
CA ASP A 129 29.32 -7.05 -6.37
C ASP A 129 28.13 -6.35 -7.05
N PRO A 130 27.38 -5.51 -6.31
CA PRO A 130 26.17 -4.89 -6.84
C PRO A 130 26.56 -3.74 -7.80
N PRO A 131 25.80 -3.51 -8.90
CA PRO A 131 26.10 -2.46 -9.86
C PRO A 131 26.14 -1.05 -9.24
N ASP A 132 27.01 -0.16 -9.76
CA ASP A 132 26.97 1.25 -9.37
C ASP A 132 25.71 1.94 -9.94
N PRO A 133 24.88 2.61 -9.13
CA PRO A 133 23.70 3.34 -9.60
C PRO A 133 24.01 4.36 -10.70
N ARG A 134 25.22 4.94 -10.71
CA ARG A 134 25.64 5.92 -11.72
C ARG A 134 25.77 5.31 -13.12
N ASP A 135 25.84 3.99 -13.25
CA ASP A 135 25.87 3.27 -14.53
C ASP A 135 24.49 2.73 -14.94
N ARG A 136 23.43 3.07 -14.19
CA ARG A 136 22.09 2.49 -14.34
C ARG A 136 20.98 3.52 -14.56
N ILE A 137 21.38 4.75 -14.88
CA ILE A 137 20.46 5.87 -15.15
C ILE A 137 19.47 5.53 -16.27
N GLU A 138 19.92 4.82 -17.31
CA GLU A 138 19.05 4.41 -18.43
C GLU A 138 17.97 3.42 -17.99
N SER A 139 18.31 2.48 -17.11
CA SER A 139 17.37 1.48 -16.59
C SER A 139 16.35 2.08 -15.65
N LEU A 140 16.77 3.01 -14.78
CA LEU A 140 15.84 3.80 -13.96
C LEU A 140 14.90 4.64 -14.84
N SER A 141 15.43 5.26 -15.89
CA SER A 141 14.63 6.03 -16.85
C SER A 141 13.63 5.14 -17.60
N ALA A 142 14.03 3.91 -17.95
CA ALA A 142 13.16 2.92 -18.59
C ALA A 142 12.02 2.46 -17.67
N LEU A 143 12.30 2.27 -16.37
CA LEU A 143 11.28 1.96 -15.36
C LEU A 143 10.23 3.08 -15.28
N HIS A 144 10.65 4.32 -15.08
CA HIS A 144 9.74 5.47 -15.01
C HIS A 144 8.94 5.66 -16.31
N ALA A 145 9.60 5.49 -17.47
CA ALA A 145 8.91 5.59 -18.75
C ALA A 145 7.79 4.53 -18.89
N ALA A 146 7.97 3.34 -18.31
CA ALA A 146 6.99 2.27 -18.37
C ALA A 146 5.69 2.59 -17.63
N GLU A 147 5.72 3.39 -16.57
CA GLU A 147 4.53 3.74 -15.76
C GLU A 147 3.45 4.44 -16.57
N THR A 148 3.84 5.23 -17.57
CA THR A 148 2.93 6.00 -18.44
C THR A 148 2.35 5.17 -19.59
N LEU A 149 2.82 3.94 -19.78
CA LEU A 149 2.39 3.10 -20.90
C LEU A 149 1.08 2.37 -20.59
N PRO A 150 0.25 2.08 -21.62
CA PRO A 150 -0.90 1.21 -21.45
C PRO A 150 -0.47 -0.21 -21.02
N PRO A 151 -1.33 -0.96 -20.31
CA PRO A 151 -0.93 -2.17 -19.58
C PRO A 151 -0.12 -3.19 -20.38
N SER A 152 -0.55 -3.54 -21.60
CA SER A 152 0.19 -4.51 -22.43
C SER A 152 1.58 -4.03 -22.86
N ALA A 153 1.73 -2.73 -23.15
CA ALA A 153 3.02 -2.15 -23.53
C ALA A 153 3.93 -1.99 -22.30
N ARG A 154 3.36 -1.60 -21.15
CA ARG A 154 4.05 -1.56 -19.86
C ARG A 154 4.60 -2.92 -19.48
N MET A 155 3.78 -3.98 -19.56
CA MET A 155 4.23 -5.36 -19.30
C MET A 155 5.39 -5.77 -20.20
N ALA A 156 5.32 -5.50 -21.51
CA ALA A 156 6.40 -5.84 -22.44
C ALA A 156 7.72 -5.11 -22.10
N ARG A 157 7.64 -3.83 -21.71
CA ARG A 157 8.82 -3.06 -21.28
C ARG A 157 9.41 -3.56 -19.97
N LEU A 158 8.57 -3.90 -18.99
CA LEU A 158 9.02 -4.40 -17.70
C LEU A 158 9.60 -5.81 -17.81
N LEU A 159 9.07 -6.67 -18.70
CA LEU A 159 9.66 -7.97 -18.99
C LEU A 159 11.10 -7.85 -19.51
N ASP A 160 11.33 -7.00 -20.52
CA ASP A 160 12.67 -6.72 -21.05
C ASP A 160 13.61 -6.15 -19.98
N LEU A 161 13.10 -5.26 -19.12
CA LEU A 161 13.89 -4.65 -18.05
C LEU A 161 14.29 -5.67 -16.99
N VAL A 162 13.37 -6.51 -16.53
CA VAL A 162 13.64 -7.59 -15.55
C VAL A 162 14.57 -8.65 -16.14
N GLU A 163 14.51 -8.91 -17.45
CA GLU A 163 15.45 -9.82 -18.12
C GLU A 163 16.88 -9.27 -18.13
N ARG A 164 17.05 -7.96 -18.36
CA ARG A 164 18.36 -7.29 -18.34
C ARG A 164 18.88 -7.03 -16.93
N GLU A 165 17.99 -6.76 -15.98
CA GLU A 165 18.30 -6.43 -14.59
C GLU A 165 17.43 -7.25 -13.63
N PRO A 166 17.76 -8.53 -13.40
CA PRO A 166 16.94 -9.45 -12.62
C PRO A 166 16.85 -9.10 -11.14
N ASP A 167 17.81 -8.33 -10.61
CA ASP A 167 17.81 -7.86 -9.22
C ASP A 167 17.04 -6.53 -9.05
N MET A 168 16.49 -5.94 -10.12
CA MET A 168 15.70 -4.70 -10.05
C MET A 168 14.31 -4.97 -9.46
N VAL A 169 14.23 -4.97 -8.13
CA VAL A 169 13.03 -5.31 -7.35
C VAL A 169 11.80 -4.51 -7.79
N ASP A 170 11.93 -3.20 -7.94
CA ASP A 170 10.81 -2.33 -8.33
C ASP A 170 10.28 -2.63 -9.73
N ALA A 171 11.15 -3.03 -10.67
CA ALA A 171 10.71 -3.46 -12.00
C ALA A 171 9.96 -4.79 -11.93
N ALA A 172 10.42 -5.74 -11.13
CA ALA A 172 9.74 -7.02 -10.92
C ALA A 172 8.40 -6.85 -10.18
N ILE A 173 8.33 -5.95 -9.19
CA ILE A 173 7.08 -5.58 -8.52
C ILE A 173 6.11 -4.95 -9.51
N SER A 174 6.57 -3.96 -10.28
CA SER A 174 5.74 -3.31 -11.31
C SER A 174 5.25 -4.31 -12.36
N LEU A 175 6.10 -5.27 -12.73
CA LEU A 175 5.75 -6.35 -13.65
C LEU A 175 4.64 -7.23 -13.07
N SER A 176 4.77 -7.63 -11.80
CA SER A 176 3.76 -8.46 -11.12
C SER A 176 2.39 -7.77 -11.05
N LEU A 177 2.37 -6.46 -10.79
CA LEU A 177 1.14 -5.66 -10.72
C LEU A 177 0.45 -5.56 -12.09
N VAL A 178 1.21 -5.27 -13.15
CA VAL A 178 0.61 -5.21 -14.51
C VAL A 178 0.21 -6.59 -15.03
N GLN A 179 0.89 -7.66 -14.63
CA GLN A 179 0.47 -9.04 -14.91
C GLN A 179 -0.89 -9.32 -14.25
N ALA A 180 -1.07 -8.94 -12.98
CA ALA A 180 -2.34 -9.10 -12.28
C ALA A 180 -3.47 -8.28 -12.93
N GLU A 181 -3.21 -7.02 -13.29
CA GLU A 181 -4.18 -6.16 -14.00
C GLU A 181 -4.64 -6.76 -15.33
N LEU A 182 -3.74 -7.43 -16.06
CA LEU A 182 -4.04 -8.12 -17.31
C LEU A 182 -4.66 -9.52 -17.11
N GLY A 183 -4.96 -9.91 -15.87
CA GLY A 183 -5.53 -11.21 -15.52
C GLY A 183 -4.54 -12.38 -15.60
N GLN A 184 -3.23 -12.12 -15.72
CA GLN A 184 -2.17 -13.12 -15.72
C GLN A 184 -1.76 -13.47 -14.28
N VAL A 185 -2.73 -13.93 -13.48
CA VAL A 185 -2.60 -14.12 -12.02
C VAL A 185 -1.46 -15.08 -11.66
N ASP A 186 -1.34 -16.20 -12.37
CA ASP A 186 -0.27 -17.18 -12.10
C ASP A 186 1.12 -16.60 -12.37
N ALA A 187 1.26 -15.79 -13.42
CA ALA A 187 2.51 -15.12 -13.75
C ALA A 187 2.85 -14.05 -12.69
N ALA A 188 1.86 -13.26 -12.26
CA ALA A 188 2.03 -12.26 -11.21
C ALA A 188 2.53 -12.90 -9.90
N ARG A 189 1.89 -13.98 -9.45
CA ARG A 189 2.31 -14.72 -8.25
C ARG A 189 3.71 -15.30 -8.40
N ALA A 190 4.05 -15.85 -9.57
CA ALA A 190 5.39 -16.37 -9.83
C ALA A 190 6.46 -15.27 -9.79
N THR A 191 6.19 -14.10 -10.37
CA THR A 191 7.08 -12.94 -10.35
C THR A 191 7.31 -12.45 -8.92
N THR A 192 6.25 -12.23 -8.14
CA THR A 192 6.37 -11.77 -6.74
C THR A 192 7.08 -12.80 -5.85
N ARG A 193 6.84 -14.10 -6.06
CA ARG A 193 7.57 -15.14 -5.31
C ARG A 193 9.07 -15.12 -5.60
N ARG A 194 9.49 -14.88 -6.85
CA ARG A 194 10.92 -14.74 -7.19
C ARG A 194 11.55 -13.54 -6.49
N VAL A 195 10.83 -12.42 -6.42
CA VAL A 195 11.27 -11.25 -5.65
C VAL A 195 11.50 -11.65 -4.20
N LEU A 196 10.52 -12.31 -3.56
CA LEU A 196 10.62 -12.72 -2.16
C LEU A 196 11.61 -13.86 -1.89
N GLN A 197 12.03 -14.62 -2.90
CA GLN A 197 13.14 -15.57 -2.76
C GLN A 197 14.50 -14.86 -2.68
N ARG A 198 14.62 -13.69 -3.31
CA ARG A 198 15.84 -12.86 -3.30
C ARG A 198 15.82 -11.81 -2.20
N TRP A 199 14.64 -11.30 -1.87
CA TRP A 199 14.39 -10.22 -0.92
C TRP A 199 13.20 -10.60 -0.04
N PRO A 200 13.37 -11.56 0.88
CA PRO A 200 12.26 -12.10 1.68
C PRO A 200 11.61 -11.08 2.60
N ASP A 201 12.33 -10.00 2.89
CA ASP A 201 11.91 -8.92 3.78
C ASP A 201 11.52 -7.65 3.04
N HIS A 202 11.19 -7.74 1.75
CA HIS A 202 10.76 -6.58 0.98
C HIS A 202 9.28 -6.24 1.27
N PRO A 203 8.95 -5.13 1.99
CA PRO A 203 7.62 -4.90 2.53
C PRO A 203 6.53 -4.81 1.46
N THR A 204 6.82 -4.12 0.36
CA THR A 204 5.87 -3.96 -0.76
C THR A 204 5.64 -5.27 -1.49
N ALA A 205 6.66 -6.15 -1.58
CA ALA A 205 6.50 -7.44 -2.23
C ALA A 205 5.69 -8.41 -1.36
N LEU A 206 5.92 -8.40 -0.04
CA LEU A 206 5.12 -9.15 0.94
C LEU A 206 3.64 -8.75 0.88
N PHE A 207 3.37 -7.44 0.93
CA PHE A 207 2.01 -6.92 0.81
C PHE A 207 1.33 -7.34 -0.49
N ASN A 208 2.00 -7.13 -1.64
CA ASN A 208 1.44 -7.49 -2.95
C ASN A 208 1.21 -9.00 -3.08
N ALA A 209 2.13 -9.83 -2.59
CA ALA A 209 1.95 -11.28 -2.56
C ALA A 209 0.74 -11.69 -1.71
N ALA A 210 0.58 -11.07 -0.54
CA ALA A 210 -0.53 -11.36 0.35
C ALA A 210 -1.87 -10.93 -0.26
N ALA A 211 -1.92 -9.77 -0.92
CA ALA A 211 -3.10 -9.32 -1.66
C ALA A 211 -3.44 -10.27 -2.83
N MET A 212 -2.45 -10.72 -3.60
CA MET A 212 -2.66 -11.72 -4.66
C MET A 212 -3.13 -13.07 -4.11
N ALA A 213 -2.68 -13.47 -2.92
CA ALA A 213 -3.15 -14.67 -2.24
C ALA A 213 -4.62 -14.53 -1.78
N LEU A 214 -5.02 -13.37 -1.26
CA LEU A 214 -6.43 -13.07 -0.95
C LEU A 214 -7.32 -13.14 -2.19
N ASP A 215 -6.90 -12.57 -3.31
CA ASP A 215 -7.64 -12.61 -4.58
C ASP A 215 -7.81 -14.06 -5.08
N ALA A 216 -6.81 -14.92 -4.81
CA ALA A 216 -6.86 -16.35 -5.07
C ALA A 216 -7.65 -17.15 -4.01
N SER A 217 -8.25 -16.47 -3.01
CA SER A 217 -8.91 -17.07 -1.85
C SER A 217 -8.01 -17.99 -1.00
N ASP A 218 -6.69 -17.80 -1.08
CA ASP A 218 -5.70 -18.49 -0.25
C ASP A 218 -5.41 -17.68 1.01
N GLY A 219 -6.36 -17.71 1.95
CA GLY A 219 -6.26 -16.98 3.21
C GLY A 219 -5.08 -17.45 4.09
N ASN A 220 -4.59 -18.68 3.90
CA ASN A 220 -3.46 -19.21 4.67
C ASN A 220 -2.15 -18.56 4.23
N GLU A 221 -1.84 -18.56 2.93
CA GLU A 221 -0.65 -17.89 2.39
C GLU A 221 -0.69 -16.38 2.69
N ALA A 222 -1.85 -15.74 2.51
CA ALA A 222 -2.03 -14.32 2.82
C ALA A 222 -1.72 -13.97 4.28
N LEU A 223 -2.19 -14.79 5.24
CA LEU A 223 -1.95 -14.55 6.66
C LEU A 223 -0.48 -14.70 7.04
N LEU A 224 0.21 -15.71 6.49
CA LEU A 224 1.64 -15.93 6.74
C LEU A 224 2.48 -14.75 6.23
N LEU A 225 2.17 -14.24 5.04
CA LEU A 225 2.85 -13.09 4.46
C LEU A 225 2.55 -11.79 5.25
N ALA A 226 1.31 -11.60 5.72
CA ALA A 226 0.97 -10.48 6.59
C ALA A 226 1.72 -10.53 7.93
N ARG A 227 1.86 -11.72 8.53
CA ARG A 227 2.68 -11.90 9.74
C ARG A 227 4.14 -11.56 9.50
N ARG A 228 4.72 -11.96 8.36
CA ARG A 228 6.09 -11.53 8.01
C ARG A 228 6.16 -10.01 7.90
N LEU A 229 5.23 -9.38 7.19
CA LEU A 229 5.20 -7.92 7.04
C LEU A 229 5.12 -7.19 8.39
N LEU A 230 4.25 -7.65 9.29
CA LEU A 230 4.09 -7.08 10.63
C LEU A 230 5.29 -7.36 11.54
N ALA A 231 6.05 -8.43 11.30
CA ALA A 231 7.32 -8.68 11.98
C ALA A 231 8.44 -7.73 11.51
N LEU A 232 8.37 -7.21 10.28
CA LEU A 232 9.27 -6.15 9.80
C LEU A 232 8.90 -4.81 10.43
N ASN A 233 7.61 -4.51 10.48
CA ASN A 233 7.07 -3.27 11.01
C ASN A 233 5.63 -3.49 11.50
N ASP A 234 5.45 -3.54 12.82
CA ASP A 234 4.14 -3.74 13.46
C ASP A 234 3.18 -2.55 13.29
N GLN A 235 3.72 -1.39 12.87
CA GLN A 235 2.97 -0.18 12.53
C GLN A 235 2.53 -0.15 11.05
N ASP A 236 2.86 -1.16 10.23
CA ASP A 236 2.44 -1.19 8.84
C ASP A 236 0.94 -1.56 8.72
N ALA A 237 0.10 -0.53 8.54
CA ALA A 237 -1.34 -0.68 8.36
C ALA A 237 -1.71 -1.64 7.22
N ARG A 238 -0.85 -1.79 6.20
CA ARG A 238 -1.10 -2.73 5.09
C ARG A 238 -1.13 -4.17 5.56
N GLY A 239 -0.28 -4.54 6.53
CA GLY A 239 -0.29 -5.86 7.15
C GLY A 239 -1.62 -6.13 7.86
N TRP A 240 -2.07 -5.19 8.68
CA TRP A 240 -3.35 -5.28 9.39
C TRP A 240 -4.55 -5.37 8.44
N ARG A 241 -4.56 -4.59 7.35
CA ARG A 241 -5.61 -4.67 6.31
C ARG A 241 -5.71 -6.09 5.72
N ILE A 242 -4.58 -6.76 5.46
CA ILE A 242 -4.58 -8.15 4.99
C ILE A 242 -5.15 -9.09 6.05
N VAL A 243 -4.74 -8.97 7.32
CA VAL A 243 -5.26 -9.82 8.42
C VAL A 243 -6.78 -9.73 8.51
N VAL A 244 -7.33 -8.51 8.49
CA VAL A 244 -8.79 -8.29 8.51
C VAL A 244 -9.46 -8.92 7.29
N ALA A 245 -8.87 -8.77 6.10
CA ALA A 245 -9.41 -9.36 4.88
C ALA A 245 -9.37 -10.91 4.90
N VAL A 246 -8.36 -11.53 5.50
CA VAL A 246 -8.32 -12.98 5.72
C VAL A 246 -9.49 -13.43 6.60
N HIS A 247 -9.72 -12.74 7.72
CA HIS A 247 -10.85 -13.06 8.60
C HIS A 247 -12.20 -12.84 7.91
N ALA A 248 -12.29 -11.84 7.02
CA ALA A 248 -13.47 -11.61 6.19
C ALA A 248 -13.73 -12.78 5.22
N LEU A 249 -12.70 -13.33 4.59
CA LEU A 249 -12.83 -14.53 3.74
C LEU A 249 -13.31 -15.76 4.54
N GLN A 250 -12.94 -15.85 5.82
CA GLN A 250 -13.34 -16.93 6.72
C GLN A 250 -14.76 -16.72 7.29
N GLY A 251 -15.34 -15.52 7.15
CA GLY A 251 -16.60 -15.15 7.77
C GLY A 251 -16.51 -14.97 9.30
N ASP A 252 -15.29 -14.83 9.83
CA ASP A 252 -15.04 -14.64 11.26
C ASP A 252 -15.11 -13.15 11.61
N VAL A 253 -16.34 -12.69 11.85
CA VAL A 253 -16.64 -11.27 12.10
C VAL A 253 -15.98 -10.76 13.38
N ASP A 254 -15.81 -11.60 14.39
CA ASP A 254 -15.20 -11.17 15.66
C ASP A 254 -13.69 -10.95 15.47
N SER A 255 -12.99 -11.88 14.80
CA SER A 255 -11.58 -11.70 14.46
C SER A 255 -11.35 -10.53 13.49
N MET A 256 -12.30 -10.24 12.57
CA MET A 256 -12.25 -9.04 11.74
C MET A 256 -12.25 -7.76 12.58
N ARG A 257 -13.14 -7.67 13.57
CA ARG A 257 -13.25 -6.48 14.44
C ARG A 257 -11.98 -6.28 15.25
N ASP A 258 -11.47 -7.34 15.85
CA ASP A 258 -10.30 -7.27 16.72
C ASP A 258 -9.06 -6.85 15.92
N ALA A 259 -8.79 -7.51 14.79
CA ALA A 259 -7.68 -7.15 13.92
C ALA A 259 -7.78 -5.71 13.36
N ALA A 260 -9.00 -5.24 13.03
CA ALA A 260 -9.17 -3.88 12.53
C ALA A 260 -8.97 -2.83 13.63
N ARG A 261 -9.35 -3.14 14.88
CA ARG A 261 -9.09 -2.28 16.04
C ARG A 261 -7.61 -2.21 16.38
N GLU A 262 -6.89 -3.34 16.31
CA GLU A 262 -5.43 -3.37 16.49
C GLU A 262 -4.73 -2.54 15.40
N GLY A 263 -5.14 -2.70 14.14
CA GLY A 263 -4.64 -1.88 13.05
C GLY A 263 -4.91 -0.38 13.23
N LEU A 264 -6.10 0.00 13.70
CA LEU A 264 -6.42 1.40 13.98
C LEU A 264 -5.71 1.94 15.24
N ALA A 265 -5.24 1.07 16.14
CA ALA A 265 -4.42 1.52 17.27
C ALA A 265 -3.05 2.03 16.83
N VAL A 266 -2.51 1.47 15.73
CA VAL A 266 -1.22 1.89 15.14
C VAL A 266 -1.39 2.92 14.01
N ALA A 267 -2.51 2.87 13.29
CA ALA A 267 -2.81 3.75 12.16
C ALA A 267 -4.24 4.31 12.27
N ALA A 268 -4.43 5.23 13.22
CA ALA A 268 -5.75 5.74 13.61
C ALA A 268 -6.56 6.39 12.48
N ASP A 269 -5.90 6.94 11.46
CA ASP A 269 -6.53 7.65 10.34
C ASP A 269 -6.58 6.80 9.06
N ASP A 270 -6.33 5.49 9.14
CA ASP A 270 -6.26 4.61 7.97
C ASP A 270 -7.66 4.41 7.34
N PRO A 271 -7.92 4.91 6.12
CA PRO A 271 -9.25 4.86 5.54
C PRO A 271 -9.73 3.43 5.25
N ASN A 272 -8.82 2.51 4.93
CA ASN A 272 -9.19 1.14 4.57
C ASN A 272 -9.47 0.29 5.82
N LEU A 273 -8.72 0.50 6.91
CA LEU A 273 -9.04 -0.14 8.20
C LEU A 273 -10.38 0.36 8.76
N HIS A 274 -10.69 1.66 8.63
CA HIS A 274 -12.02 2.17 8.94
C HIS A 274 -13.11 1.49 8.10
N TYR A 275 -12.90 1.37 6.78
CA TYR A 275 -13.85 0.68 5.90
C TYR A 275 -14.04 -0.79 6.32
N LEU A 276 -12.96 -1.53 6.56
CA LEU A 276 -13.03 -2.95 6.93
C LEU A 276 -13.67 -3.18 8.31
N LEU A 277 -13.36 -2.33 9.31
CA LEU A 277 -14.03 -2.38 10.60
C LEU A 277 -15.52 -2.10 10.46
N ALA A 278 -15.90 -1.15 9.60
CA ALA A 278 -17.31 -0.89 9.36
C ALA A 278 -18.06 -2.08 8.73
N LEU A 279 -17.41 -2.82 7.84
CA LEU A 279 -17.97 -4.06 7.30
C LEU A 279 -18.18 -5.07 8.43
N ALA A 280 -17.19 -5.24 9.31
CA ALA A 280 -17.26 -6.14 10.45
C ALA A 280 -18.41 -5.74 11.40
N GLU A 281 -18.52 -4.46 11.76
CA GLU A 281 -19.57 -3.97 12.66
C GLU A 281 -20.98 -4.11 12.04
N THR A 282 -21.11 -3.73 10.77
CA THR A 282 -22.37 -3.88 10.02
C THR A 282 -22.80 -5.34 9.94
N GLN A 283 -21.86 -6.26 9.68
CA GLN A 283 -22.12 -7.69 9.58
C GLN A 283 -22.45 -8.32 10.94
N GLY A 284 -21.72 -7.93 11.98
CA GLY A 284 -21.84 -8.48 13.33
C GLY A 284 -22.90 -7.83 14.19
N GLY A 285 -23.84 -7.08 13.59
CA GLY A 285 -25.06 -6.61 14.25
C GLY A 285 -24.98 -5.24 14.93
N ASP A 286 -23.91 -4.47 14.71
CA ASP A 286 -23.82 -3.07 15.15
C ASP A 286 -23.73 -2.12 13.94
N PRO A 287 -24.85 -1.91 13.22
CA PRO A 287 -24.86 -1.06 12.04
C PRO A 287 -24.59 0.42 12.36
N ASP A 288 -24.83 0.86 13.60
CA ASP A 288 -24.57 2.25 13.99
C ASP A 288 -23.07 2.53 14.07
N GLN A 289 -22.28 1.62 14.66
CA GLN A 289 -20.82 1.70 14.58
C GLN A 289 -20.33 1.54 13.13
N GLY A 290 -20.97 0.67 12.35
CA GLY A 290 -20.70 0.56 10.91
C GLY A 290 -20.78 1.90 10.18
N ILE A 291 -21.84 2.68 10.41
CA ILE A 291 -21.99 4.02 9.83
C ILE A 291 -20.85 4.95 10.26
N VAL A 292 -20.53 4.99 11.57
CA VAL A 292 -19.45 5.85 12.11
C VAL A 292 -18.12 5.56 11.40
N HIS A 293 -17.78 4.29 11.22
CA HIS A 293 -16.53 3.89 10.59
C HIS A 293 -16.54 4.09 9.06
N LEU A 294 -17.66 3.92 8.36
CA LEU A 294 -17.76 4.27 6.93
C LEU A 294 -17.64 5.77 6.69
N GLU A 295 -18.21 6.59 7.57
CA GLU A 295 -18.02 8.04 7.50
C GLU A 295 -16.58 8.45 7.80
N ALA A 296 -15.92 7.77 8.75
CA ALA A 296 -14.49 7.96 9.00
C ALA A 296 -13.66 7.59 7.78
N ALA A 297 -13.90 6.42 7.17
CA ALA A 297 -13.26 6.00 5.93
C ALA A 297 -13.40 7.08 4.84
N ARG A 298 -14.59 7.66 4.69
CA ARG A 298 -14.82 8.79 3.78
C ARG A 298 -13.98 10.02 4.13
N ARG A 299 -13.99 10.44 5.41
CA ARG A 299 -13.25 11.62 5.89
C ARG A 299 -11.75 11.49 5.68
N HIS A 300 -11.21 10.28 5.84
CA HIS A 300 -9.81 9.97 5.65
C HIS A 300 -9.43 9.63 4.19
N GLY A 301 -10.35 9.82 3.23
CA GLY A 301 -10.05 9.71 1.82
C GLY A 301 -10.07 8.30 1.25
N SER A 302 -10.90 7.40 1.79
CA SER A 302 -11.10 6.06 1.21
C SER A 302 -11.57 6.18 -0.24
N GLU A 303 -10.89 5.46 -1.13
CA GLU A 303 -11.23 5.32 -2.54
C GLU A 303 -12.11 4.09 -2.81
N ALA A 304 -12.63 3.43 -1.78
CA ALA A 304 -13.48 2.25 -1.92
C ALA A 304 -14.71 2.60 -2.80
N PRO A 305 -14.85 1.99 -4.00
CA PRO A 305 -15.89 2.40 -4.95
C PRO A 305 -17.31 2.08 -4.47
N ASP A 306 -17.42 1.13 -3.53
CA ASP A 306 -18.67 0.68 -2.95
C ASP A 306 -18.96 1.27 -1.55
N LEU A 307 -18.28 2.36 -1.17
CA LEU A 307 -18.48 3.04 0.11
C LEU A 307 -19.95 3.47 0.34
N ASP A 308 -20.59 4.08 -0.67
CA ASP A 308 -22.01 4.45 -0.59
C ASP A 308 -22.94 3.23 -0.61
N LEU A 309 -22.54 2.12 -1.22
CA LEU A 309 -23.32 0.88 -1.13
C LEU A 309 -23.34 0.41 0.32
N TRP A 310 -22.18 0.33 0.98
CA TRP A 310 -22.09 -0.13 2.36
C TRP A 310 -22.69 0.83 3.39
N LEU A 311 -22.65 2.14 3.14
CA LEU A 311 -23.44 3.10 3.95
C LEU A 311 -24.94 2.81 3.81
N GLY A 312 -25.42 2.54 2.59
CA GLY A 312 -26.79 2.09 2.36
C GLY A 312 -27.15 0.83 3.16
N VAL A 313 -26.27 -0.18 3.14
CA VAL A 313 -26.45 -1.43 3.90
C VAL A 313 -26.49 -1.18 5.41
N ALA A 314 -25.59 -0.36 5.93
CA ALA A 314 -25.51 -0.07 7.35
C ALA A 314 -26.76 0.70 7.81
N HIS A 315 -27.18 1.74 7.08
CA HIS A 315 -28.42 2.46 7.37
C HIS A 315 -29.67 1.57 7.26
N GLU A 316 -29.74 0.66 6.27
CA GLU A 316 -30.84 -0.30 6.15
C GLU A 316 -30.92 -1.21 7.39
N ARG A 317 -29.80 -1.77 7.83
CA ARG A 317 -29.72 -2.62 9.02
C ARG A 317 -30.05 -1.86 10.31
N ALA A 318 -29.75 -0.57 10.36
CA ALA A 318 -30.17 0.31 11.45
C ALA A 318 -31.66 0.72 11.38
N GLY A 319 -32.41 0.28 10.36
CA GLY A 319 -33.82 0.64 10.15
C GLY A 319 -34.04 2.06 9.60
N ARG A 320 -32.98 2.73 9.16
CA ARG A 320 -32.97 4.11 8.65
C ARG A 320 -33.20 4.11 7.14
N ILE A 321 -34.43 3.77 6.74
CA ILE A 321 -34.78 3.49 5.34
C ILE A 321 -34.59 4.70 4.42
N ASP A 322 -34.86 5.91 4.90
CA ASP A 322 -34.71 7.15 4.11
C ASP A 322 -33.24 7.43 3.81
N GLU A 323 -32.38 7.37 4.82
CA GLU A 323 -30.94 7.55 4.69
C GLU A 323 -30.32 6.44 3.81
N ALA A 324 -30.73 5.19 4.01
CA ALA A 324 -30.29 4.07 3.18
C ALA A 324 -30.63 4.29 1.70
N THR A 325 -31.82 4.83 1.42
CA THR A 325 -32.26 5.14 0.05
C THR A 325 -31.35 6.17 -0.61
N VAL A 326 -30.95 7.23 0.10
CA VAL A 326 -30.03 8.26 -0.42
C VAL A 326 -28.67 7.67 -0.79
N HIS A 327 -28.13 6.81 0.07
CA HIS A 327 -26.84 6.16 -0.18
C HIS A 327 -26.92 5.16 -1.34
N TYR A 328 -27.96 4.32 -1.41
CA TYR A 328 -28.15 3.45 -2.55
C TYR A 328 -28.34 4.21 -3.87
N GLN A 329 -29.04 5.34 -3.90
CA GLN A 329 -29.16 6.20 -5.08
C GLN A 329 -27.81 6.79 -5.51
N THR A 330 -26.92 7.07 -4.57
CA THR A 330 -25.57 7.51 -4.89
C THR A 330 -24.75 6.36 -5.47
N ALA A 331 -24.81 5.18 -4.85
CA ALA A 331 -24.17 3.97 -5.33
C ALA A 331 -24.64 3.55 -6.74
N THR A 332 -25.93 3.72 -7.10
CA THR A 332 -26.41 3.43 -8.46
C THR A 332 -25.88 4.40 -9.53
N ARG A 333 -25.51 5.63 -9.14
CA ARG A 333 -24.90 6.62 -10.03
C ARG A 333 -23.41 6.40 -10.20
N THR A 334 -22.70 6.06 -9.12
CA THR A 334 -21.24 5.83 -9.15
C THR A 334 -20.87 4.45 -9.70
N MET A 335 -21.73 3.45 -9.51
CA MET A 335 -21.55 2.09 -10.01
C MET A 335 -22.71 1.68 -10.94
N PRO A 336 -22.88 2.34 -12.10
CA PRO A 336 -24.03 2.12 -12.97
C PRO A 336 -24.09 0.72 -13.57
N HIS A 337 -22.99 -0.03 -13.60
CA HIS A 337 -22.95 -1.41 -14.09
C HIS A 337 -23.13 -2.45 -12.99
N ASP A 338 -22.96 -2.09 -11.72
CA ASP A 338 -23.21 -2.98 -10.59
C ASP A 338 -24.71 -3.13 -10.35
N ALA A 339 -25.19 -4.37 -10.19
CA ALA A 339 -26.59 -4.66 -9.90
C ALA A 339 -26.92 -4.61 -8.40
N ARG A 340 -25.92 -4.72 -7.52
CA ARG A 340 -26.09 -4.78 -6.05
C ARG A 340 -26.89 -3.59 -5.51
N PRO A 341 -26.54 -2.31 -5.78
CA PRO A 341 -27.26 -1.18 -5.20
C PRO A 341 -28.74 -1.15 -5.64
N TRP A 342 -29.02 -1.54 -6.89
CA TRP A 342 -30.39 -1.62 -7.41
C TRP A 342 -31.21 -2.71 -6.74
N ALA A 343 -30.60 -3.90 -6.56
CA ALA A 343 -31.23 -5.04 -5.90
C ALA A 343 -31.54 -4.76 -4.44
N MET A 344 -30.56 -4.20 -3.70
CA MET A 344 -30.70 -3.93 -2.27
C MET A 344 -31.73 -2.83 -2.02
N ALA A 345 -31.66 -1.69 -2.73
CA ALA A 345 -32.64 -0.62 -2.61
C ALA A 345 -34.06 -1.06 -2.98
N GLY A 346 -34.22 -1.75 -4.12
CA GLY A 346 -35.51 -2.23 -4.59
C GLY A 346 -36.15 -3.21 -3.60
N TRP A 347 -35.35 -4.11 -3.04
CA TRP A 347 -35.82 -5.07 -2.03
C TRP A 347 -36.17 -4.39 -0.69
N MET A 348 -35.30 -3.51 -0.18
CA MET A 348 -35.52 -2.75 1.04
C MET A 348 -36.83 -1.96 0.98
N LEU A 349 -37.02 -1.17 -0.09
CA LEU A 349 -38.21 -0.32 -0.26
C LEU A 349 -39.49 -1.15 -0.45
N TYR A 350 -39.41 -2.27 -1.17
CA TYR A 350 -40.52 -3.22 -1.27
C TYR A 350 -40.92 -3.78 0.09
N LYS A 351 -39.94 -4.20 0.91
CA LYS A 351 -40.18 -4.72 2.27
C LYS A 351 -40.76 -3.67 3.21
N ALA A 352 -40.45 -2.40 2.98
CA ALA A 352 -41.02 -1.25 3.68
C ALA A 352 -42.39 -0.79 3.14
N ASP A 353 -42.99 -1.52 2.18
CA ASP A 353 -44.26 -1.18 1.50
C ASP A 353 -44.21 0.17 0.74
N ARG A 354 -43.00 0.68 0.43
CA ARG A 354 -42.75 1.92 -0.32
C ARG A 354 -42.64 1.64 -1.82
N CYS A 355 -43.68 1.02 -2.38
CA CYS A 355 -43.64 0.48 -3.73
C CYS A 355 -43.41 1.52 -4.84
N GLU A 356 -43.84 2.77 -4.66
CA GLU A 356 -43.58 3.86 -5.59
C GLU A 356 -42.09 4.16 -5.74
N GLU A 357 -41.36 4.16 -4.62
CA GLU A 357 -39.93 4.42 -4.59
C GLU A 357 -39.12 3.19 -4.98
N ALA A 358 -39.62 1.98 -4.69
CA ALA A 358 -38.99 0.73 -5.12
C ALA A 358 -39.03 0.57 -6.66
N TRP A 359 -40.08 1.08 -7.32
CA TRP A 359 -40.38 0.78 -8.71
C TRP A 359 -39.25 1.15 -9.70
N PRO A 360 -38.62 2.34 -9.65
CA PRO A 360 -37.49 2.66 -10.52
C PRO A 360 -36.33 1.68 -10.40
N PHE A 361 -36.04 1.20 -9.18
CA PHE A 361 -34.97 0.23 -8.94
C PHE A 361 -35.32 -1.14 -9.51
N LEU A 362 -36.54 -1.62 -9.25
CA LEU A 362 -37.04 -2.89 -9.76
C LEU A 362 -37.11 -2.92 -11.29
N VAL A 363 -37.54 -1.83 -11.92
CA VAL A 363 -37.54 -1.71 -13.39
C VAL A 363 -36.12 -1.81 -13.97
N ASN A 364 -35.12 -1.23 -13.29
CA ASN A 364 -33.73 -1.36 -13.72
C ASN A 364 -33.28 -2.84 -13.70
N LEU A 365 -33.58 -3.56 -12.61
CA LEU A 365 -33.29 -5.00 -12.50
C LEU A 365 -34.00 -5.82 -13.57
N LEU A 366 -35.26 -5.54 -13.87
CA LEU A 366 -36.01 -6.21 -14.94
C LEU A 366 -35.34 -6.00 -16.30
N LYS A 367 -34.89 -4.77 -16.60
CA LYS A 367 -34.16 -4.46 -17.85
C LYS A 367 -32.83 -5.21 -17.94
N ARG A 368 -32.20 -5.53 -16.81
CA ARG A 368 -31.00 -6.37 -16.72
C ARG A 368 -31.29 -7.88 -16.80
N GLY A 369 -32.54 -8.28 -17.02
CA GLY A 369 -32.92 -9.69 -17.14
C GLY A 369 -33.14 -10.39 -15.80
N ALA A 370 -33.13 -9.68 -14.67
CA ALA A 370 -33.36 -10.27 -13.35
C ALA A 370 -34.82 -10.66 -13.09
N GLY A 371 -35.73 -10.49 -14.06
CA GLY A 371 -37.16 -10.82 -13.90
C GLY A 371 -37.48 -12.30 -13.72
N LYS A 372 -36.49 -13.20 -13.87
CA LYS A 372 -36.63 -14.63 -13.53
C LYS A 372 -36.34 -14.92 -12.07
N ASP A 373 -35.68 -14.01 -11.35
CA ASP A 373 -35.49 -14.14 -9.90
C ASP A 373 -36.88 -14.04 -9.23
N PRO A 374 -37.32 -15.05 -8.46
CA PRO A 374 -38.62 -15.05 -7.83
C PRO A 374 -38.87 -13.83 -6.94
N LYS A 375 -37.85 -13.35 -6.22
CA LYS A 375 -37.96 -12.17 -5.35
C LYS A 375 -38.18 -10.90 -6.18
N VAL A 376 -37.45 -10.76 -7.28
CA VAL A 376 -37.60 -9.60 -8.18
C VAL A 376 -38.96 -9.64 -8.89
N ALA A 377 -39.40 -10.82 -9.33
CA ALA A 377 -40.69 -11.00 -9.99
C ALA A 377 -41.86 -10.64 -9.06
N GLU A 378 -41.84 -11.15 -7.82
CA GLU A 378 -42.85 -10.85 -6.80
C GLU A 378 -42.89 -9.35 -6.48
N ALA A 379 -41.73 -8.78 -6.12
CA ALA A 379 -41.63 -7.36 -5.76
C ALA A 379 -42.08 -6.45 -6.91
N SER A 380 -41.66 -6.78 -8.13
CA SER A 380 -42.03 -6.00 -9.33
C SER A 380 -43.52 -6.11 -9.66
N SER A 381 -44.15 -7.28 -9.48
CA SER A 381 -45.58 -7.42 -9.74
C SER A 381 -46.39 -6.56 -8.78
N ARG A 382 -46.14 -6.70 -7.47
CA ARG A 382 -46.88 -5.97 -6.44
C ARG A 382 -46.67 -4.46 -6.54
N CYS A 383 -45.44 -4.00 -6.77
CA CYS A 383 -45.19 -2.56 -6.87
C CYS A 383 -45.70 -1.94 -8.18
N ARG A 384 -45.75 -2.71 -9.28
CA ARG A 384 -46.41 -2.25 -10.51
C ARG A 384 -47.88 -1.95 -10.29
N ASP A 385 -48.60 -2.87 -9.64
CA ASP A 385 -50.03 -2.73 -9.39
C ASP A 385 -50.31 -1.52 -8.48
N ALA A 386 -49.48 -1.32 -7.45
CA ALA A 386 -49.58 -0.17 -6.55
C ALA A 386 -49.38 1.18 -7.27
N VAL A 387 -48.36 1.29 -8.13
CA VAL A 387 -48.09 2.50 -8.91
C VAL A 387 -49.22 2.78 -9.91
N GLN A 388 -49.79 1.75 -10.54
CA GLN A 388 -50.90 1.90 -11.48
C GLN A 388 -52.22 2.30 -10.81
N ALA A 389 -52.47 1.81 -9.60
CA ALA A 389 -53.69 2.13 -8.84
C ALA A 389 -53.76 3.60 -8.42
N LYS A 390 -52.61 4.25 -8.20
CA LYS A 390 -52.52 5.66 -7.74
C LYS A 390 -52.48 6.68 -8.89
N GLY A 391 -52.18 6.22 -10.11
CA GLY A 391 -52.22 7.03 -11.33
C GLY A 391 -53.59 7.09 -12.02
N ARG A 392 -54.59 6.38 -11.48
CA ARG A 392 -56.02 6.47 -11.84
C ARG A 392 -56.75 7.26 -10.77
#